data_AF-A0A1A8KSK8-F1
#
_entry.id   AF-A0A1A8KSK8-F1
#
_cell.length_a   1.000
_cell.length_b   1.000
_cell.length_c   1.000
_cell.angle_alpha   90.00
_cell.angle_beta   90.00
_cell.angle_gamma   90.00
#
_symmetry.space_group_name_H-M   'P 1'
#
loop_
_entity.id
_entity.type
_entity.pdbx_description
1 polymer ?
#
loop_
_entity_poly.entity_id
_entity_poly.type
_entity_poly.pdbx_seq_one_letter_code
_entity_poly.pdbx_strand_id
1 'polypeptide(L)'
;MAVVVEKVDGCCGSLEPGTVSLRQASPPPDQPHQNNPLLALPIVAIENILDFLSYDEISVLRSVCKRMDTICQRVLNQGFLKVERYHSLCQRQVKAQLPRRESERRNHSLARHADILAAVETRLSLLNMTFMKYVDSNLCCFIPGKVC
;
A
#
# COMPACT_ATOMS: atom_id res chain seq x y z
N MET A 1 -67.71 41.31 -10.06
CA MET A 1 -67.75 41.86 -11.44
C MET A 1 -67.08 40.80 -12.32
N ALA A 2 -67.78 39.92 -13.05
CA ALA A 2 -68.58 40.14 -14.26
C ALA A 2 -67.84 41.01 -15.29
N VAL A 3 -67.74 40.72 -16.59
CA VAL A 3 -68.18 39.66 -17.53
C VAL A 3 -67.51 40.04 -18.88
N VAL A 4 -67.51 39.11 -19.85
CA VAL A 4 -67.42 39.28 -21.33
C VAL A 4 -66.16 38.74 -22.02
N VAL A 5 -66.47 37.72 -22.81
CA VAL A 5 -65.77 37.09 -23.93
C VAL A 5 -66.20 37.80 -25.22
N GLU A 6 -65.31 37.99 -26.18
CA GLU A 6 -65.51 37.86 -27.65
C GLU A 6 -64.13 38.08 -28.31
N LYS A 7 -63.74 37.53 -29.47
CA LYS A 7 -64.09 36.41 -30.36
C LYS A 7 -63.24 36.67 -31.61
N VAL A 8 -62.57 35.68 -32.21
CA VAL A 8 -62.52 35.48 -33.68
C VAL A 8 -61.67 34.27 -34.06
N ASP A 9 -62.32 33.40 -34.84
CA ASP A 9 -61.86 32.17 -35.47
C ASP A 9 -61.06 32.40 -36.76
N GLY A 10 -60.21 31.42 -37.09
CA GLY A 10 -59.84 31.03 -38.46
C GLY A 10 -58.69 31.82 -39.10
N CYS A 11 -57.78 31.25 -39.89
CA CYS A 11 -57.63 29.90 -40.42
C CYS A 11 -56.23 29.84 -41.10
N CYS A 12 -55.53 28.72 -40.97
CA CYS A 12 -54.50 28.12 -41.86
C CYS A 12 -53.29 28.99 -42.35
N GLY A 13 -52.02 28.60 -42.20
CA GLY A 13 -51.47 27.29 -41.85
C GLY A 13 -49.94 27.28 -41.65
N SER A 14 -49.51 26.12 -41.13
CA SER A 14 -48.17 25.55 -40.90
C SER A 14 -47.17 26.29 -40.00
N LEU A 15 -47.03 25.71 -38.80
CA LEU A 15 -45.93 25.86 -37.84
C LEU A 15 -44.65 25.16 -38.33
N GLU A 16 -43.52 25.87 -38.26
CA GLU A 16 -42.20 25.30 -37.95
C GLU A 16 -42.23 24.65 -36.55
N PRO A 17 -41.31 23.74 -36.18
CA PRO A 17 -40.22 24.27 -35.36
C PRO A 17 -38.87 23.52 -35.52
N GLY A 18 -37.83 24.27 -35.89
CA GLY A 18 -36.76 24.63 -34.96
C GLY A 18 -35.78 23.56 -34.46
N THR A 19 -34.51 23.98 -34.49
CA THR A 19 -33.46 23.70 -33.47
C THR A 19 -32.88 22.27 -33.54
N VAL A 20 -31.58 21.99 -33.43
CA VAL A 20 -30.45 22.68 -32.80
C VAL A 20 -29.19 22.18 -33.53
N SER A 21 -28.30 23.09 -33.91
CA SER A 21 -26.91 22.75 -34.28
C SER A 21 -26.26 22.02 -33.10
N LEU A 22 -25.96 20.73 -33.24
CA LEU A 22 -25.25 19.94 -32.22
C LEU A 22 -23.80 20.44 -32.14
N ARG A 23 -23.60 21.55 -31.42
CA ARG A 23 -22.29 21.92 -30.89
C ARG A 23 -21.85 20.76 -30.02
N GLN A 24 -20.88 19.98 -30.48
CA GLN A 24 -20.10 19.13 -29.61
C GLN A 24 -19.52 20.02 -28.51
N ALA A 25 -20.10 19.91 -27.32
CA ALA A 25 -19.58 20.53 -26.13
C ALA A 25 -18.19 19.92 -25.89
N SER A 26 -17.16 20.77 -25.99
CA SER A 26 -15.85 20.48 -25.46
C SER A 26 -15.98 20.08 -23.98
N PRO A 27 -15.34 19.00 -23.52
CA PRO A 27 -15.36 18.66 -22.10
C PRO A 27 -14.72 19.79 -21.28
N PRO A 28 -15.20 20.04 -20.05
CA PRO A 28 -14.68 21.10 -19.19
C PRO A 28 -13.21 20.81 -18.82
N PRO A 29 -12.31 21.82 -18.81
CA PRO A 29 -10.91 21.62 -18.53
C PRO A 29 -10.65 21.75 -17.03
N ASP A 30 -11.21 20.88 -16.18
CA ASP A 30 -10.95 20.92 -14.73
C ASP A 30 -11.02 19.52 -14.09
N GLN A 31 -10.32 18.55 -14.66
CA GLN A 31 -9.90 17.37 -13.92
C GLN A 31 -8.41 17.16 -14.14
N PRO A 32 -7.56 17.18 -13.09
CA PRO A 32 -6.25 16.59 -13.21
C PRO A 32 -6.49 15.08 -13.33
N HIS A 33 -6.68 14.60 -14.56
CA HIS A 33 -6.50 13.20 -14.87
C HIS A 33 -5.04 12.89 -14.55
N GLN A 34 -4.76 12.48 -13.30
CA GLN A 34 -3.53 11.79 -12.96
C GLN A 34 -3.60 10.41 -13.64
N ASN A 35 -3.47 10.42 -14.96
CA ASN A 35 -3.22 9.25 -15.78
C ASN A 35 -1.77 8.84 -15.51
N ASN A 36 -1.52 8.29 -14.33
CA ASN A 36 -0.26 7.67 -13.97
C ASN A 36 -0.39 6.18 -14.33
N PRO A 37 0.02 5.75 -15.54
CA PRO A 37 -0.16 4.36 -15.99
C PRO A 37 0.55 3.37 -15.06
N LEU A 38 1.67 3.77 -14.44
CA LEU A 38 2.35 2.97 -13.42
C LEU A 38 1.45 2.69 -12.21
N LEU A 39 0.74 3.72 -11.73
CA LEU A 39 -0.18 3.55 -10.62
C LEU A 39 -1.44 2.82 -11.07
N ALA A 40 -1.83 2.83 -12.35
CA ALA A 40 -2.97 2.02 -12.81
C ALA A 40 -2.75 0.51 -12.70
N LEU A 41 -1.50 0.06 -12.53
CA LEU A 41 -1.17 -1.36 -12.38
C LEU A 41 -1.75 -1.97 -11.08
N PRO A 42 -2.02 -3.29 -11.08
CA PRO A 42 -2.31 -4.03 -9.86
C PRO A 42 -1.18 -3.87 -8.84
N ILE A 43 -1.52 -3.81 -7.54
CA ILE A 43 -0.54 -3.59 -6.47
C ILE A 43 0.61 -4.60 -6.51
N VAL A 44 0.33 -5.87 -6.84
CA VAL A 44 1.35 -6.93 -6.93
C VAL A 44 2.37 -6.64 -8.02
N ALA A 45 1.95 -6.07 -9.16
CA ALA A 45 2.88 -5.70 -10.23
C ALA A 45 3.78 -4.53 -9.80
N ILE A 46 3.24 -3.57 -9.06
CA ILE A 46 4.01 -2.46 -8.50
C ILE A 46 5.00 -2.97 -7.44
N GLU A 47 4.55 -3.83 -6.51
CA GLU A 47 5.41 -4.47 -5.51
C GLU A 47 6.58 -5.23 -6.18
N ASN A 48 6.31 -5.99 -7.24
CA ASN A 48 7.35 -6.70 -8.01
C ASN A 48 8.34 -5.75 -8.72
N ILE A 49 7.89 -4.58 -9.16
CA ILE A 49 8.80 -3.55 -9.71
C ILE A 49 9.67 -2.97 -8.59
N LEU A 50 9.08 -2.72 -7.41
CA LEU A 50 9.80 -2.19 -6.26
C LEU A 50 10.82 -3.17 -5.67
N ASP A 51 10.64 -4.49 -5.85
CA ASP A 51 11.60 -5.51 -5.41
C ASP A 51 12.99 -5.39 -6.09
N PHE A 52 13.12 -4.62 -7.18
CA PHE A 52 14.42 -4.31 -7.80
C PHE A 52 15.14 -3.13 -7.14
N LEU A 53 14.50 -2.46 -6.19
CA LEU A 53 15.04 -1.30 -5.49
C LEU A 53 15.44 -1.67 -4.05
N SER A 54 16.42 -0.94 -3.52
CA SER A 54 16.74 -1.00 -2.10
C SER A 54 15.63 -0.37 -1.25
N TYR A 55 15.53 -0.77 0.02
CA TYR A 55 14.59 -0.16 0.95
C TYR A 55 14.82 1.33 1.15
N ASP A 56 16.05 1.82 0.96
CA ASP A 56 16.34 3.26 1.01
C ASP A 56 15.71 4.00 -0.16
N GLU A 57 15.88 3.49 -1.38
CA GLU A 57 15.24 4.04 -2.58
C GLU A 57 13.71 4.01 -2.47
N ILE A 58 13.14 2.89 -1.98
CA ILE A 58 11.70 2.76 -1.73
C ILE A 58 11.24 3.81 -0.70
N SER A 59 12.04 4.12 0.32
CA SER A 59 11.69 5.14 1.31
C SER A 59 11.59 6.54 0.70
N VAL A 60 12.44 6.86 -0.28
CA VAL A 60 12.40 8.14 -1.01
C VAL A 60 11.15 8.21 -1.90
N LEU A 61 10.74 7.09 -2.51
CA LEU A 61 9.53 7.05 -3.36
C LEU A 61 8.23 7.37 -2.61
N ARG A 62 8.22 7.29 -1.28
CA ARG A 62 7.06 7.64 -0.46
C ARG A 62 6.59 9.08 -0.64
N SER A 63 7.49 10.03 -0.93
CA SER A 63 7.12 11.44 -1.09
C SER A 63 6.50 11.77 -2.45
N VAL A 64 6.44 10.81 -3.38
CA VAL A 64 5.97 11.06 -4.76
C VAL A 64 4.47 11.34 -4.81
N CYS A 65 3.65 10.47 -4.20
CA CYS A 65 2.20 10.67 -4.12
C CYS A 65 1.58 9.78 -3.03
N LYS A 66 0.34 10.08 -2.63
CA LYS A 66 -0.39 9.33 -1.58
C LYS A 66 -0.49 7.83 -1.86
N ARG A 67 -0.76 7.44 -3.11
CA ARG A 67 -0.87 6.03 -3.48
C ARG A 67 0.48 5.31 -3.42
N MET A 68 1.55 5.98 -3.87
CA MET A 68 2.90 5.44 -3.79
C MET A 68 3.35 5.30 -2.33
N ASP A 69 3.04 6.27 -1.47
CA ASP A 69 3.32 6.21 -0.03
C ASP A 69 2.70 4.95 0.60
N THR A 70 1.41 4.69 0.36
CA THR A 70 0.73 3.50 0.90
C THR A 70 1.38 2.20 0.44
N ILE A 71 1.75 2.10 -0.84
CA ILE A 71 2.38 0.89 -1.40
C ILE A 71 3.79 0.72 -0.82
N CYS A 72 4.60 1.77 -0.82
CA CYS A 72 5.97 1.73 -0.29
C CYS A 72 5.97 1.42 1.21
N GLN A 73 5.07 2.02 2.00
CA GLN A 73 4.92 1.72 3.43
C GLN A 73 4.60 0.23 3.65
N ARG A 74 3.71 -0.36 2.85
CA ARG A 74 3.41 -1.79 2.90
C ARG A 74 4.63 -2.66 2.58
N VAL A 75 5.39 -2.34 1.53
CA VAL A 75 6.62 -3.07 1.16
C VAL A 75 7.67 -2.98 2.27
N LEU A 76 7.90 -1.78 2.80
CA LEU A 76 8.85 -1.51 3.88
C LEU A 76 8.51 -2.27 5.16
N ASN A 77 7.24 -2.20 5.59
CA ASN A 77 6.78 -2.88 6.80
C ASN A 77 6.79 -4.41 6.64
N GLN A 78 6.53 -4.94 5.43
CA GLN A 78 6.68 -6.37 5.16
C GLN A 78 8.13 -6.85 5.32
N GLY A 79 9.13 -5.98 5.14
CA GLY A 79 10.53 -6.32 5.36
C GLY A 79 10.78 -6.88 6.77
N PHE A 80 10.18 -6.26 7.80
CA PHE A 80 10.27 -6.75 9.18
C PHE A 80 9.65 -8.14 9.34
N LEU A 81 8.44 -8.35 8.83
CA LEU A 81 7.72 -9.63 8.90
C LEU A 81 8.45 -10.75 8.12
N LYS A 82 9.15 -10.42 7.02
CA LYS A 82 9.99 -11.37 6.29
C LYS A 82 11.18 -11.82 7.17
N VAL A 83 11.85 -10.90 7.86
CA VAL A 83 12.96 -11.20 8.77
C VAL A 83 12.51 -12.04 9.97
N GLU A 84 11.38 -11.69 10.59
CA GLU A 84 10.83 -12.44 11.72
C GLU A 84 10.49 -13.90 11.34
N ARG A 85 9.87 -14.09 10.17
CA ARG A 85 9.59 -15.44 9.64
C ARG A 85 10.86 -16.22 9.34
N TYR A 86 11.85 -15.57 8.74
CA TYR A 86 13.14 -16.20 8.43
C TYR A 86 13.87 -16.62 9.70
N HIS A 87 13.93 -15.76 10.71
CA HIS A 87 14.49 -16.08 12.03
C HIS A 87 13.79 -17.29 12.66
N SER A 88 12.45 -17.31 12.65
CA SER A 88 11.65 -18.41 13.19
C SER A 88 11.95 -19.75 12.51
N LEU A 89 12.17 -19.73 11.18
CA LEU A 89 12.57 -20.91 10.41
C LEU A 89 13.96 -21.41 10.84
N CYS A 90 14.96 -20.53 10.86
CA CYS A 90 16.32 -20.85 11.27
C CYS A 90 16.35 -21.41 12.70
N GLN A 91 15.61 -20.78 13.61
CA GLN A 91 15.53 -21.22 15.01
C GLN A 91 14.93 -22.62 15.12
N ARG A 92 13.85 -22.91 14.38
CA ARG A 92 13.24 -24.24 14.37
C ARG A 92 14.20 -25.31 13.83
N GLN A 93 14.92 -25.00 12.74
CA GLN A 93 15.89 -25.91 12.13
C GLN A 93 17.06 -26.23 13.07
N VAL A 94 17.60 -25.23 13.77
CA VAL A 94 18.68 -25.43 14.76
C VAL A 94 18.14 -26.19 15.98
N LYS A 95 17.00 -25.77 16.55
CA LYS A 95 16.39 -26.44 17.71
C LYS A 95 16.09 -27.92 17.44
N ALA A 96 15.68 -28.29 16.23
CA ALA A 96 15.41 -29.68 15.86
C ALA A 96 16.66 -30.59 15.86
N GLN A 97 17.85 -30.01 15.68
CA GLN A 97 19.13 -30.74 15.66
C GLN A 97 19.81 -30.79 17.04
N LEU A 98 19.29 -30.05 18.03
CA LEU A 98 19.88 -30.01 19.36
C LEU A 98 19.44 -31.20 20.22
N PRO A 99 20.34 -31.75 21.06
CA PRO A 99 19.98 -32.75 22.05
C PRO A 99 18.90 -32.24 23.01
N ARG A 100 18.02 -33.12 23.49
CA ARG A 100 16.98 -32.74 24.47
C ARG A 100 17.56 -32.35 25.82
N ARG A 101 18.64 -33.03 26.25
CA ARG A 101 19.32 -32.81 27.54
C ARG A 101 20.22 -31.59 27.49
N GLU A 102 20.12 -30.76 28.52
CA GLU A 102 20.84 -29.48 28.62
C GLU A 102 22.36 -29.64 28.69
N SER A 103 22.86 -30.64 29.44
CA SER A 103 24.29 -30.93 29.55
C SER A 103 24.92 -31.31 28.20
N GLU A 104 24.21 -32.09 27.39
CA GLU A 104 24.62 -32.49 26.05
C GLU A 104 24.50 -31.33 25.05
N ARG A 105 23.49 -30.47 25.22
CA ARG A 105 23.28 -29.28 24.41
C ARG A 105 24.46 -28.32 24.48
N ARG A 106 25.01 -28.05 25.67
CA ARG A 106 26.12 -27.11 25.86
C ARG A 106 27.42 -27.55 25.21
N ASN A 107 27.59 -28.85 24.99
CA ASN A 107 28.77 -29.43 24.34
C ASN A 107 28.55 -29.65 22.82
N HIS A 108 27.37 -29.32 22.29
CA HIS A 108 27.03 -29.51 20.88
C HIS A 108 27.61 -28.39 20.00
N SER A 109 28.05 -28.72 18.78
CA SER A 109 28.63 -27.75 17.84
C SER A 109 27.69 -26.59 17.48
N LEU A 110 26.37 -26.83 17.49
CA LEU A 110 25.34 -25.82 17.24
C LEU A 110 24.90 -25.02 18.49
N ALA A 111 25.42 -25.29 19.68
CA ALA A 111 25.04 -24.58 20.91
C ALA A 111 25.19 -23.06 20.76
N ARG A 112 26.36 -22.63 20.27
CA ARG A 112 26.65 -21.20 20.01
C ARG A 112 25.69 -20.58 18.99
N HIS A 113 25.28 -21.33 17.97
CA HIS A 113 24.32 -20.85 16.97
C HIS A 113 22.94 -20.65 17.59
N ALA A 114 22.53 -21.55 18.50
CA ALA A 114 21.29 -21.42 19.25
C ALA A 114 21.29 -20.19 20.16
N ASP A 115 22.41 -19.93 20.86
CA ASP A 115 22.55 -18.75 21.72
C ASP A 115 22.49 -17.44 20.92
N ILE A 116 23.16 -17.40 19.76
CA ILE A 116 23.09 -16.24 18.85
C ILE A 116 21.64 -16.02 18.38
N LEU A 117 20.95 -17.09 17.96
CA LEU A 117 19.56 -16.99 17.52
C LEU A 117 18.62 -16.53 18.64
N ALA A 118 18.82 -16.96 19.89
CA ALA A 118 18.06 -16.49 21.05
C ALA A 118 18.33 -15.00 21.36
N ALA A 119 19.58 -14.54 21.23
CA ALA A 119 19.92 -13.14 21.37
C ALA A 119 19.25 -12.28 20.28
N VAL A 120 19.25 -12.75 19.03
CA VAL A 120 18.56 -12.08 17.92
C VAL A 120 17.05 -12.05 18.14
N GLU A 121 16.43 -13.15 18.60
CA GLU A 121 15.00 -13.23 18.92
C GLU A 121 14.58 -12.16 19.94
N THR A 122 15.39 -11.98 20.98
CA THR A 122 15.15 -11.00 22.03
C THR A 122 15.15 -9.58 21.45
N ARG A 123 16.10 -9.27 20.55
CA ARG A 123 16.17 -7.96 19.88
C ARG A 123 14.99 -7.74 18.92
N LEU A 124 14.63 -8.75 18.12
CA LEU A 124 13.48 -8.68 17.23
C LEU A 124 12.17 -8.48 18.02
N SER A 125 11.99 -9.20 19.12
CA SER A 125 10.81 -9.09 19.98
C SER A 125 10.68 -7.69 20.61
N LEU A 126 11.80 -7.11 21.04
CA LEU A 126 11.83 -5.74 21.57
C LEU A 126 11.42 -4.73 20.49
N LEU A 127 11.98 -4.85 19.28
CA LEU A 127 11.61 -3.99 18.16
C LEU A 127 10.12 -4.13 17.83
N ASN A 128 9.61 -5.36 17.83
CA ASN A 128 8.21 -5.66 17.57
C ASN A 128 7.29 -4.96 18.58
N MET A 129 7.56 -5.15 19.87
CA MET A 129 6.79 -4.52 20.95
C MET A 129 6.87 -3.00 20.95
N THR A 130 8.03 -2.44 20.55
CA THR A 130 8.25 -0.99 20.57
C THR A 130 7.55 -0.31 19.42
N PHE A 131 7.64 -0.87 18.20
CA PHE A 131 7.27 -0.15 16.99
C PHE A 131 6.01 -0.64 16.31
N MET A 132 5.61 -1.91 16.44
CA MET A 132 4.48 -2.42 15.62
C MET A 132 3.17 -1.69 15.87
N LYS A 133 2.89 -1.27 17.10
CA LYS A 133 1.69 -0.46 17.39
C LYS A 133 1.65 0.85 16.57
N TYR A 134 2.80 1.49 16.39
CA TYR A 134 2.93 2.72 15.61
C TYR A 134 2.87 2.45 14.11
N VAL A 135 3.46 1.34 13.68
CA VAL A 135 3.39 0.85 12.29
C VAL A 135 1.94 0.54 11.89
N ASP A 136 1.20 -0.17 12.72
CA ASP A 136 -0.22 -0.52 12.50
C ASP A 136 -1.11 0.73 12.48
N SER A 137 -0.74 1.76 13.22
CA SER A 137 -1.41 3.07 13.25
C SER A 137 -0.97 4.00 12.11
N ASN A 138 -0.12 3.53 11.18
CA ASN A 138 0.48 4.29 10.08
C ASN A 138 1.27 5.54 10.53
N LEU A 139 1.78 5.57 11.77
CA LEU A 139 2.53 6.69 12.33
C LEU A 139 4.02 6.65 11.94
N CYS A 140 4.54 5.46 11.64
CA CYS A 140 5.88 5.27 11.10
C CYS A 140 5.91 4.08 10.14
N CYS A 141 7.03 3.91 9.43
CA CYS A 141 7.32 2.67 8.71
C CYS A 141 8.69 2.15 9.15
N PHE A 142 8.87 0.84 9.07
CA PHE A 142 10.17 0.23 9.30
C PHE A 142 11.01 0.33 8.02
N ILE A 143 12.20 0.94 8.07
CA ILE A 143 13.13 1.03 6.92
C ILE A 143 14.32 0.11 7.19
N PRO A 144 14.35 -1.12 6.62
CA PRO A 144 15.46 -2.05 6.83
C PRO A 144 16.79 -1.46 6.36
N GLY A 145 17.87 -1.71 7.11
CA GLY A 145 19.23 -1.34 6.73
C GLY A 145 19.62 0.12 7.01
N LYS A 146 18.66 0.99 7.36
CA LYS A 146 18.95 2.31 7.92
C LYS A 146 19.08 2.19 9.44
N VAL A 147 20.28 2.47 9.96
CA VAL A 147 20.49 2.69 11.40
C VAL A 147 20.22 4.18 11.64
N CYS A 148 19.17 4.47 12.41
CA CYS A 148 18.79 5.84 12.79
C CYS A 148 19.82 6.45 13.74
#